data_AF-A0A7Y1TMW2-F1
#
_entry.id   AF-A0A7Y1TMW2-F1
#
_cell.length_a   1.000
_cell.length_b   1.000
_cell.length_c   1.000
_cell.angle_alpha   90.00
_cell.angle_beta   90.00
_cell.angle_gamma   90.00
#
_symmetry.space_group_name_H-M   'P 1'
#
loop_
_entity.id
_entity.type
_entity.pdbx_description
1 polymer ?
#
loop_
_entity_poly.entity_id
_entity_poly.type
_entity_poly.pdbx_seq_one_letter_code
_entity_poly.pdbx_strand_id
1 'polypeptide(L)'
;MKIKNLLFALMGLFFVIISCSDDDDGGSSFDAAAQALIDDEKLIEYLQSHHYIPPEAGEVFGVIDTLTAEETASPIFNDIEIKEITENDINYKLYYLVNNAGKNSNPSITDSILVNYRGFLLDSTRFDERLTYTWLPLTNVIRGWQFGFELFKDGDNTTPPNEPLQFSDTGNGILFLPSGLAYGNGGTVSIGPNEPLLFFINLGLVERADHDGDTLLSIYEDVDSSKNVNDDNTDNDQLPDYLDVDDDGDGVLTRDELVQTVYVISFTDEEPVLGANEFEYYRIRDEQAETITIYTTTVVDSNNDGTPDYLDPNTN
;
A
#
# COMPACT_ATOMS: atom_id res chain seq x y z
N MET A 1 -5.68 45.56 24.71
CA MET A 1 -5.21 45.16 26.07
C MET A 1 -5.61 43.71 26.24
N LYS A 2 -4.78 42.70 26.45
CA LYS A 2 -3.33 42.57 26.67
C LYS A 2 -2.99 41.12 26.31
N ILE A 3 -1.93 40.93 25.51
CA ILE A 3 -1.13 39.71 25.41
C ILE A 3 -0.58 39.35 26.79
N LYS A 4 -0.47 38.04 27.10
CA LYS A 4 0.42 37.35 28.09
C LYS A 4 -0.23 36.00 28.46
N ASN A 5 0.36 34.81 28.30
CA ASN A 5 1.73 34.42 28.66
C ASN A 5 2.23 33.23 27.82
N LEU A 6 3.43 33.43 27.29
CA LEU A 6 4.38 32.44 26.82
C LEU A 6 5.06 31.80 28.06
N LEU A 7 5.11 30.47 28.15
CA LEU A 7 5.98 29.74 29.07
C LEU A 7 6.70 28.66 28.26
N PHE A 8 7.87 29.07 27.75
CA PHE A 8 8.90 28.18 27.23
C PHE A 8 9.51 27.45 28.43
N ALA A 9 9.29 26.13 28.52
CA ALA A 9 10.05 25.27 29.41
C ALA A 9 11.14 24.58 28.59
N LEU A 10 12.33 25.18 28.65
CA LEU A 10 13.59 24.63 28.17
C LEU A 10 13.97 23.44 29.07
N MET A 11 13.68 22.20 28.64
CA MET A 11 14.17 21.00 29.32
C MET A 11 15.54 20.66 28.74
N GLY A 12 16.59 20.89 29.53
CA GLY A 12 17.98 20.64 29.16
C GLY A 12 18.24 19.16 28.89
N LEU A 13 18.91 18.92 27.77
CA LEU A 13 19.49 17.66 27.33
C LEU A 13 20.59 17.23 28.31
N PHE A 14 20.35 16.18 29.09
CA PHE A 14 21.37 15.53 29.92
C PHE A 14 21.82 14.27 29.17
N PHE A 15 22.89 14.38 28.37
CA PHE A 15 23.54 13.22 27.78
C PHE A 15 24.26 12.45 28.88
N VAL A 16 23.67 11.35 29.34
CA VAL A 16 24.41 10.30 30.05
C VAL A 16 24.95 9.36 28.99
N ILE A 17 26.25 9.49 28.70
CA ILE A 17 27.03 8.48 27.98
C ILE A 17 27.17 7.26 28.90
N ILE A 18 26.27 6.29 28.72
CA ILE A 18 26.46 4.92 29.21
C ILE A 18 27.11 4.14 28.06
N SER A 19 28.40 3.90 28.21
CA SER A 19 29.11 2.85 27.49
C SER A 19 28.59 1.51 28.02
N CYS A 20 27.79 0.81 27.24
CA CYS A 20 27.61 -0.63 27.44
C CYS A 20 28.74 -1.35 26.71
N SER A 21 29.40 -2.22 27.48
CA SER A 21 30.34 -3.23 27.04
C SER A 21 29.66 -4.22 26.10
N ASP A 22 30.44 -4.79 25.19
CA ASP A 22 30.09 -5.97 24.41
C ASP A 22 29.61 -7.08 25.36
N ASP A 23 28.30 -7.28 25.43
CA ASP A 23 27.70 -8.44 26.09
C ASP A 23 27.31 -9.42 24.98
N ASP A 24 27.91 -10.61 25.05
CA ASP A 24 27.60 -11.77 24.22
C ASP A 24 26.10 -12.11 24.28
N ASP A 25 25.36 -11.76 23.23
CA ASP A 25 23.95 -12.12 23.06
C ASP A 25 23.82 -13.64 22.81
N GLY A 26 23.72 -14.40 23.89
CA GLY A 26 23.32 -15.81 23.91
C GLY A 26 21.82 -16.03 23.66
N GLY A 27 21.18 -15.18 22.84
CA GLY A 27 19.84 -15.41 22.31
C GLY A 27 19.96 -16.00 20.90
N SER A 28 19.23 -17.07 20.60
CA SER A 28 19.11 -17.53 19.22
C SER A 28 18.55 -16.38 18.38
N SER A 29 19.29 -15.92 17.36
CA SER A 29 18.76 -15.00 16.36
C SER A 29 17.47 -15.59 15.78
N PHE A 30 16.39 -14.81 15.75
CA PHE A 30 15.12 -15.26 15.18
C PHE A 30 15.31 -15.67 13.72
N ASP A 31 14.89 -16.88 13.37
CA ASP A 31 14.99 -17.41 12.01
C ASP A 31 13.70 -17.12 11.25
N ALA A 32 13.66 -15.95 10.59
CA ALA A 32 12.50 -15.50 9.83
C ALA A 32 12.19 -16.40 8.63
N ALA A 33 13.21 -16.99 8.00
CA ALA A 33 13.03 -17.90 6.88
C ALA A 33 12.37 -19.21 7.33
N ALA A 34 12.79 -19.77 8.47
CA ALA A 34 12.11 -20.92 9.07
C ALA A 34 10.68 -20.57 9.52
N GLN A 35 10.45 -19.37 10.06
CA GLN A 35 9.11 -18.93 10.45
C GLN A 35 8.17 -18.81 9.24
N ALA A 36 8.64 -18.33 8.10
CA ALA A 36 7.83 -18.24 6.87
C ALA A 36 7.27 -19.62 6.45
N LEU A 37 8.05 -20.69 6.61
CA LEU A 37 7.60 -22.07 6.34
C LEU A 37 6.54 -22.54 7.33
N ILE A 38 6.68 -22.20 8.62
CA ILE A 38 5.69 -22.52 9.66
C ILE A 38 4.37 -21.81 9.38
N ASP A 39 4.43 -20.55 8.97
CA ASP A 39 3.24 -19.77 8.62
C ASP A 39 2.54 -20.35 7.38
N ASP A 40 3.31 -20.77 6.37
CA ASP A 40 2.78 -21.43 5.18
C ASP A 40 1.99 -22.70 5.53
N GLU A 41 2.56 -23.56 6.38
CA GLU A 41 1.87 -24.77 6.86
C GLU A 41 0.57 -24.45 7.61
N LYS A 42 0.58 -23.46 8.52
CA LYS A 42 -0.61 -23.03 9.26
C LYS A 42 -1.71 -22.48 8.34
N LEU A 43 -1.34 -21.68 7.35
CA LEU A 43 -2.28 -21.10 6.39
C LEU A 43 -2.89 -22.18 5.51
N ILE A 44 -2.09 -23.13 5.02
CA ILE A 44 -2.59 -24.27 4.24
C ILE A 44 -3.56 -25.11 5.08
N GLU A 45 -3.22 -25.43 6.34
CA GLU A 45 -4.12 -26.17 7.24
C GLU A 45 -5.44 -25.43 7.46
N TYR A 46 -5.38 -24.11 7.69
CA TYR A 46 -6.57 -23.28 7.85
C TYR A 46 -7.45 -23.31 6.59
N LEU A 47 -6.86 -23.07 5.42
CA LEU A 47 -7.58 -23.03 4.14
C LEU A 47 -8.21 -24.38 3.76
N GLN A 48 -7.60 -25.50 4.15
CA GLN A 48 -8.13 -26.85 3.92
C GLN A 48 -9.25 -27.25 4.88
N SER A 49 -9.31 -26.64 6.05
CA SER A 49 -10.25 -26.98 7.12
C SER A 49 -11.45 -26.02 7.22
N HIS A 50 -11.44 -24.91 6.47
CA HIS A 50 -12.49 -23.90 6.50
C HIS A 50 -13.13 -23.69 5.12
N HIS A 51 -14.36 -23.17 5.12
CA HIS A 51 -15.08 -22.72 3.93
C HIS A 51 -15.50 -21.26 4.07
N TYR A 52 -15.69 -20.58 2.94
CA TYR A 52 -16.18 -19.21 2.90
C TYR A 52 -17.69 -19.17 2.67
N ILE A 53 -18.39 -18.39 3.47
CA ILE A 53 -19.82 -18.08 3.33
C ILE A 53 -19.93 -16.62 2.86
N PRO A 54 -20.40 -16.36 1.63
CA PRO A 54 -20.60 -15.00 1.12
C PRO A 54 -21.55 -14.14 1.99
N PRO A 55 -21.40 -12.81 1.97
CA PRO A 55 -22.27 -11.92 2.75
C PRO A 55 -23.74 -12.05 2.40
N GLU A 56 -24.62 -11.91 3.39
CA GLU A 56 -26.05 -11.74 3.15
C GLU A 56 -26.38 -10.32 2.66
N ALA A 57 -27.60 -10.12 2.15
CA ALA A 57 -28.04 -8.82 1.66
C ALA A 57 -27.96 -7.74 2.75
N GLY A 58 -27.13 -6.72 2.53
CA GLY A 58 -26.89 -5.62 3.47
C GLY A 58 -25.63 -5.78 4.33
N GLU A 59 -24.93 -6.90 4.21
CA GLU A 59 -23.61 -7.09 4.83
C GLU A 59 -22.49 -6.72 3.85
N VAL A 60 -21.41 -6.13 4.38
CA VAL A 60 -20.21 -5.80 3.59
C VAL A 60 -19.32 -7.02 3.40
N PHE A 61 -19.24 -7.87 4.42
CA PHE A 61 -18.34 -9.02 4.46
C PHE A 61 -19.07 -10.28 4.87
N GLY A 62 -18.73 -11.39 4.21
CA GLY A 62 -19.13 -12.72 4.63
C GLY A 62 -18.36 -13.20 5.85
N VAL A 63 -18.38 -14.52 6.06
CA VAL A 63 -17.70 -15.18 7.18
C VAL A 63 -16.93 -16.40 6.71
N ILE A 64 -15.90 -16.77 7.46
CA ILE A 64 -15.21 -18.06 7.29
C ILE A 64 -15.62 -18.95 8.46
N ASP A 65 -15.99 -20.19 8.17
CA ASP A 65 -16.36 -21.18 9.18
C ASP A 65 -15.64 -22.51 8.95
N THR A 66 -15.51 -23.31 10.00
CA THR A 66 -14.91 -24.64 9.96
C THR A 66 -15.78 -25.60 9.16
N LEU A 67 -15.17 -26.45 8.36
CA LEU A 67 -15.85 -27.55 7.68
C LEU A 67 -16.29 -28.61 8.68
N THR A 68 -17.58 -28.95 8.66
CA THR A 68 -18.11 -30.09 9.40
C THR A 68 -18.27 -31.31 8.50
N ALA A 69 -18.17 -32.52 9.06
CA ALA A 69 -18.24 -33.77 8.28
C ALA A 69 -19.58 -33.99 7.54
N GLU A 70 -20.61 -33.21 7.87
CA GLU A 70 -21.95 -33.26 7.28
C GLU A 70 -22.17 -32.20 6.19
N GLU A 71 -21.22 -31.26 6.02
CA GLU A 71 -21.32 -30.19 5.03
C GLU A 71 -20.90 -30.66 3.64
N THR A 72 -21.61 -30.13 2.64
CA THR A 72 -21.25 -30.28 1.22
C THR A 72 -20.37 -29.11 0.72
N ALA A 73 -19.98 -28.22 1.64
CA ALA A 73 -19.14 -27.07 1.35
C ALA A 73 -17.73 -27.51 0.92
N SER A 74 -17.14 -26.77 -0.02
CA SER A 74 -15.76 -27.00 -0.45
C SER A 74 -14.80 -26.17 0.40
N PRO A 75 -13.60 -26.70 0.72
CA PRO A 75 -12.56 -25.91 1.36
C PRO A 75 -12.19 -24.66 0.57
N ILE A 76 -11.85 -23.57 1.25
CA ILE A 76 -11.33 -22.33 0.62
C ILE A 76 -10.11 -22.65 -0.24
N PHE A 77 -9.29 -23.61 0.19
CA PHE A 77 -8.08 -24.04 -0.53
C PHE A 77 -8.32 -24.44 -2.00
N ASN A 78 -9.52 -24.84 -2.37
CA ASN A 78 -9.81 -25.22 -3.76
C ASN A 78 -9.90 -24.02 -4.71
N ASP A 79 -10.28 -22.85 -4.20
CA ASP A 79 -10.54 -21.63 -4.97
C ASP A 79 -9.51 -20.53 -4.67
N ILE A 80 -8.50 -20.83 -3.84
CA ILE A 80 -7.48 -19.87 -3.40
C ILE A 80 -6.43 -19.64 -4.51
N GLU A 81 -6.01 -18.39 -4.65
CA GLU A 81 -4.88 -17.98 -5.47
C GLU A 81 -3.66 -17.63 -4.60
N ILE A 82 -2.47 -17.62 -5.19
CA ILE A 82 -1.20 -17.41 -4.48
C ILE A 82 -0.37 -16.34 -5.19
N LYS A 83 0.08 -15.34 -4.44
CA LYS A 83 1.11 -14.38 -4.84
C LYS A 83 2.40 -14.68 -4.07
N GLU A 84 3.45 -15.05 -4.80
CA GLU A 84 4.80 -15.22 -4.25
C GLU A 84 5.46 -13.84 -4.13
N ILE A 85 6.05 -13.56 -2.98
CA ILE A 85 6.64 -12.25 -2.63
C ILE A 85 8.00 -12.52 -2.00
N THR A 86 9.06 -11.93 -2.53
CA THR A 86 10.39 -12.02 -1.94
C THR A 86 10.73 -10.73 -1.22
N GLU A 87 10.97 -10.81 0.08
CA GLU A 87 11.33 -9.66 0.94
C GLU A 87 12.49 -10.09 1.85
N ASN A 88 13.55 -9.28 1.92
CA ASN A 88 14.74 -9.58 2.73
C ASN A 88 15.30 -10.98 2.48
N ASP A 89 15.43 -11.37 1.20
CA ASP A 89 15.86 -12.70 0.75
C ASP A 89 14.98 -13.89 1.21
N ILE A 90 13.77 -13.62 1.72
CA ILE A 90 12.82 -14.65 2.15
C ILE A 90 11.63 -14.65 1.19
N ASN A 91 11.28 -15.83 0.70
CA ASN A 91 10.10 -16.02 -0.14
C ASN A 91 8.87 -16.32 0.72
N TYR A 92 7.84 -15.48 0.60
CA TYR A 92 6.57 -15.57 1.28
C TYR A 92 5.45 -15.89 0.28
N LYS A 93 4.43 -16.60 0.75
CA LYS A 93 3.19 -16.82 0.01
C LYS A 93 2.06 -16.01 0.64
N LEU A 94 1.54 -15.05 -0.11
CA LEU A 94 0.28 -14.40 0.17
C LEU A 94 -0.82 -15.18 -0.53
N TYR A 95 -1.76 -15.72 0.24
CA TYR A 95 -2.92 -16.40 -0.31
C TYR A 95 -4.09 -15.43 -0.40
N TYR A 96 -4.89 -15.51 -1.46
CA TYR A 96 -6.03 -14.61 -1.62
C TYR A 96 -7.20 -15.26 -2.35
N LEU A 97 -8.40 -14.81 -2.00
CA LEU A 97 -9.65 -15.17 -2.66
C LEU A 97 -10.27 -13.91 -3.24
N VAL A 98 -10.43 -13.85 -4.56
CA VAL A 98 -11.10 -12.74 -5.25
C VAL A 98 -12.60 -13.05 -5.38
N ASN A 99 -13.43 -12.31 -4.66
CA ASN A 99 -14.88 -12.40 -4.80
C ASN A 99 -15.38 -11.50 -5.94
N ASN A 100 -14.81 -10.30 -6.05
CA ASN A 100 -14.97 -9.40 -7.17
C ASN A 100 -13.62 -8.74 -7.46
N ALA A 101 -13.18 -8.75 -8.72
CA ALA A 101 -11.92 -8.12 -9.11
C ALA A 101 -11.98 -6.58 -9.05
N GLY A 102 -13.18 -6.00 -9.13
CA GLY A 102 -13.36 -4.56 -9.31
C GLY A 102 -13.24 -4.14 -10.78
N LYS A 103 -13.44 -2.85 -11.05
CA LYS A 103 -13.63 -2.35 -12.41
C LYS A 103 -12.49 -1.48 -12.92
N ASN A 104 -12.06 -0.53 -12.11
CA ASN A 104 -11.26 0.60 -12.55
C ASN A 104 -9.75 0.29 -12.41
N SER A 105 -9.06 0.95 -11.48
CA SER A 105 -7.61 0.89 -11.31
C SER A 105 -7.23 0.05 -10.09
N ASN A 106 -6.15 -0.72 -10.19
CA ASN A 106 -5.48 -1.26 -9.02
C ASN A 106 -4.51 -0.21 -8.45
N PRO A 107 -4.33 -0.16 -7.12
CA PRO A 107 -3.32 0.68 -6.51
C PRO A 107 -1.91 0.16 -6.80
N SER A 108 -0.93 1.06 -6.77
CA SER A 108 0.48 0.75 -6.55
C SER A 108 0.75 0.55 -5.06
N ILE A 109 1.98 0.16 -4.68
CA ILE A 109 2.41 0.05 -3.28
C ILE A 109 2.45 1.38 -2.51
N THR A 110 2.48 2.52 -3.21
CA THR A 110 2.60 3.86 -2.61
C THR A 110 1.26 4.60 -2.51
N ASP A 111 0.27 4.17 -3.29
CA ASP A 111 -1.01 4.87 -3.41
C ASP A 111 -1.80 4.93 -2.11
N SER A 112 -2.75 5.86 -2.06
CA SER A 112 -3.77 5.90 -1.02
C SER A 112 -5.00 5.11 -1.46
N ILE A 113 -5.54 4.31 -0.55
CA ILE A 113 -6.76 3.53 -0.77
C ILE A 113 -7.87 3.96 0.17
N LEU A 114 -9.10 3.96 -0.36
CA LEU A 114 -10.31 4.15 0.41
C LEU A 114 -11.00 2.80 0.58
N VAL A 115 -11.03 2.28 1.81
CA VAL A 115 -11.30 0.86 2.04
C VAL A 115 -12.23 0.59 3.23
N ASN A 116 -13.01 -0.50 3.14
CA ASN A 116 -13.55 -1.20 4.31
C ASN A 116 -12.75 -2.47 4.55
N TYR A 117 -12.58 -2.85 5.81
CA TYR A 117 -11.94 -4.13 6.13
C TYR A 117 -12.36 -4.71 7.48
N ARG A 118 -12.07 -6.01 7.65
CA ARG A 118 -12.02 -6.70 8.95
C ARG A 118 -10.77 -7.57 9.00
N GLY A 119 -10.01 -7.48 10.10
CA GLY A 119 -8.83 -8.30 10.35
C GLY A 119 -9.07 -9.33 11.45
N PHE A 120 -8.68 -10.58 11.21
CA PHE A 120 -8.77 -11.69 12.16
C PHE A 120 -7.45 -12.45 12.27
N LEU A 121 -7.20 -12.99 13.46
CA LEU A 121 -6.25 -14.09 13.65
C LEU A 121 -6.90 -15.40 13.14
N LEU A 122 -6.08 -16.42 12.88
CA LEU A 122 -6.58 -17.73 12.43
C LEU A 122 -7.45 -18.46 13.48
N ASP A 123 -7.43 -18.02 14.74
CA ASP A 123 -8.31 -18.54 15.81
C ASP A 123 -9.69 -17.84 15.85
N SER A 124 -10.01 -17.06 14.82
CA SER A 124 -11.23 -16.25 14.67
C SER A 124 -11.32 -15.04 15.61
N THR A 125 -10.24 -14.68 16.32
CA THR A 125 -10.17 -13.42 17.08
C THR A 125 -10.11 -12.23 16.13
N ARG A 126 -11.16 -11.39 16.12
CA ARG A 126 -11.16 -10.12 15.40
C ARG A 126 -10.31 -9.09 16.14
N PHE A 127 -9.24 -8.59 15.51
CA PHE A 127 -8.36 -7.60 16.14
C PHE A 127 -8.59 -6.17 15.64
N ASP A 128 -9.16 -5.99 14.44
CA ASP A 128 -9.50 -4.66 13.90
C ASP A 128 -10.63 -4.72 12.86
N GLU A 129 -11.33 -3.59 12.67
CA GLU A 129 -12.44 -3.45 11.73
C GLU A 129 -12.74 -1.98 11.38
N ARG A 130 -13.00 -1.73 10.10
CA ARG A 130 -13.56 -0.46 9.59
C ARG A 130 -14.69 -0.74 8.60
N LEU A 131 -15.93 -0.59 9.07
CA LEU A 131 -17.15 -0.74 8.25
C LEU A 131 -17.56 0.54 7.50
N THR A 132 -16.96 1.67 7.83
CA THR A 132 -17.09 2.91 7.06
C THR A 132 -15.80 3.11 6.30
N TYR A 133 -15.91 3.59 5.05
CA TYR A 133 -14.74 3.81 4.21
C TYR A 133 -13.74 4.74 4.90
N THR A 134 -12.50 4.28 4.98
CA THR A 134 -11.40 5.04 5.56
C THR A 134 -10.26 5.13 4.55
N TRP A 135 -9.65 6.30 4.47
CA TRP A 135 -8.41 6.50 3.71
C TRP A 135 -7.25 5.88 4.47
N LEU A 136 -6.42 5.13 3.75
CA LEU A 136 -5.17 4.57 4.24
C LEU A 136 -4.10 4.72 3.14
N PRO A 137 -3.02 5.46 3.40
CA PRO A 137 -1.85 5.43 2.54
C PRO A 137 -1.16 4.08 2.67
N LEU A 138 -0.91 3.40 1.54
CA LEU A 138 -0.33 2.07 1.54
C LEU A 138 1.10 2.07 2.10
N THR A 139 1.83 3.17 1.97
CA THR A 139 3.15 3.39 2.58
C THR A 139 3.17 3.22 4.10
N ASN A 140 2.03 3.40 4.79
CA ASN A 140 1.95 3.35 6.27
C ASN A 140 1.30 2.07 6.82
N VAL A 141 1.10 1.04 6.00
CA VAL A 141 0.52 -0.24 6.44
C VAL A 141 1.48 -1.40 6.19
N ILE A 142 1.13 -2.58 6.72
CA ILE A 142 1.94 -3.80 6.58
C ILE A 142 2.21 -4.14 5.10
N ARG A 143 3.38 -4.73 4.82
CA ARG A 143 3.81 -5.13 3.46
C ARG A 143 2.77 -6.00 2.75
N GLY A 144 2.13 -6.92 3.46
CA GLY A 144 1.09 -7.76 2.89
C GLY A 144 -0.15 -7.00 2.37
N TRP A 145 -0.42 -5.79 2.87
CA TRP A 145 -1.44 -4.91 2.28
C TRP A 145 -0.92 -4.22 1.02
N GLN A 146 0.31 -3.69 1.04
CA GLN A 146 0.91 -3.05 -0.14
C GLN A 146 0.88 -4.01 -1.34
N PHE A 147 1.28 -5.27 -1.17
CA PHE A 147 1.21 -6.27 -2.24
C PHE A 147 -0.18 -6.86 -2.50
N GLY A 148 -1.00 -6.94 -1.45
CA GLY A 148 -2.32 -7.57 -1.49
C GLY A 148 -3.37 -6.71 -2.20
N PHE A 149 -3.32 -5.39 -2.03
CA PHE A 149 -4.27 -4.47 -2.66
C PHE A 149 -4.04 -4.31 -4.17
N GLU A 150 -2.83 -4.52 -4.68
CA GLU A 150 -2.55 -4.54 -6.13
C GLU A 150 -3.38 -5.61 -6.89
N LEU A 151 -3.88 -6.61 -6.17
CA LEU A 151 -4.69 -7.71 -6.72
C LEU A 151 -6.16 -7.33 -6.95
N PHE A 152 -6.58 -6.17 -6.46
CA PHE A 152 -7.96 -5.69 -6.54
C PHE A 152 -8.00 -4.33 -7.22
N LYS A 153 -9.09 -4.06 -7.93
CA LYS A 153 -9.37 -2.77 -8.56
C LYS A 153 -10.43 -2.02 -7.76
N ASP A 154 -10.37 -0.70 -7.79
CA ASP A 154 -11.44 0.12 -7.24
C ASP A 154 -12.72 0.11 -8.10
N GLY A 155 -13.77 0.71 -7.53
CA GLY A 155 -15.10 0.76 -8.12
C GLY A 155 -15.49 2.16 -8.59
N ASP A 156 -16.76 2.32 -8.93
CA ASP A 156 -17.35 3.61 -9.28
C ASP A 156 -17.93 4.28 -8.03
N ASN A 157 -17.57 5.54 -7.80
CA ASN A 157 -18.21 6.35 -6.76
C ASN A 157 -19.65 6.69 -7.18
N THR A 158 -20.63 6.15 -6.45
CA THR A 158 -22.07 6.33 -6.70
C THR A 158 -22.75 7.17 -5.62
N THR A 159 -21.96 7.87 -4.80
CA THR A 159 -22.42 8.66 -3.65
C THR A 159 -23.39 9.77 -4.07
N PRO A 160 -24.66 9.75 -3.61
CA PRO A 160 -25.58 10.85 -3.81
C PRO A 160 -25.15 12.10 -3.00
N PRO A 161 -25.53 13.32 -3.43
CA PRO A 161 -25.23 14.53 -2.68
C PRO A 161 -25.72 14.48 -1.23
N ASN A 162 -24.81 14.74 -0.28
CA ASN A 162 -25.05 14.73 1.17
C ASN A 162 -25.39 13.36 1.79
N GLU A 163 -25.12 12.25 1.10
CA GLU A 163 -25.25 10.90 1.64
C GLU A 163 -23.87 10.31 2.01
N PRO A 164 -23.82 9.25 2.85
CA PRO A 164 -22.58 8.52 3.08
C PRO A 164 -22.01 7.93 1.80
N LEU A 165 -20.67 7.78 1.77
CA LEU A 165 -19.94 7.25 0.63
C LEU A 165 -20.48 5.89 0.19
N GLN A 166 -20.78 5.79 -1.11
CA GLN A 166 -21.31 4.60 -1.77
C GLN A 166 -20.50 4.32 -3.04
N PHE A 167 -20.22 3.04 -3.26
CA PHE A 167 -19.47 2.57 -4.42
C PHE A 167 -20.16 1.35 -5.03
N SER A 168 -20.06 1.21 -6.34
CA SER A 168 -20.46 0.00 -7.08
C SER A 168 -19.26 -0.61 -7.79
N ASP A 169 -19.35 -1.89 -8.14
CA ASP A 169 -18.30 -2.62 -8.87
C ASP A 169 -16.91 -2.54 -8.20
N THR A 170 -16.90 -2.53 -6.86
CA THR A 170 -15.68 -2.52 -6.05
C THR A 170 -14.98 -3.88 -6.05
N GLY A 171 -13.65 -3.86 -6.06
CA GLY A 171 -12.83 -5.03 -5.80
C GLY A 171 -12.98 -5.47 -4.35
N ASN A 172 -13.29 -6.73 -4.12
CA ASN A 172 -13.41 -7.28 -2.77
C ASN A 172 -13.04 -8.75 -2.72
N GLY A 173 -12.60 -9.18 -1.55
CA GLY A 173 -12.06 -10.51 -1.35
C GLY A 173 -11.47 -10.70 0.03
N ILE A 174 -10.64 -11.73 0.14
CA ILE A 174 -9.98 -12.12 1.38
C ILE A 174 -8.49 -12.26 1.11
N LEU A 175 -7.67 -11.63 1.96
CA LEU A 175 -6.23 -11.83 2.00
C LEU A 175 -5.89 -12.72 3.19
N PHE A 176 -4.95 -13.65 3.01
CA PHE A 176 -4.36 -14.44 4.09
C PHE A 176 -2.85 -14.27 4.04
N LEU A 177 -2.31 -13.70 5.11
CA LEU A 177 -0.95 -13.17 5.17
C LEU A 177 -0.11 -13.98 6.15
N PRO A 178 1.10 -14.44 5.75
CA PRO A 178 2.07 -14.95 6.69
C PRO A 178 2.53 -13.82 7.60
N SER A 179 3.00 -14.15 8.81
CA SER A 179 3.33 -13.16 9.83
C SER A 179 4.46 -12.22 9.40
N GLY A 180 5.41 -12.71 8.58
CA GLY A 180 6.50 -11.91 8.02
C GLY A 180 6.07 -10.80 7.05
N LEU A 181 4.90 -10.93 6.41
CA LEU A 181 4.27 -9.84 5.64
C LEU A 181 3.28 -9.01 6.48
N ALA A 182 3.17 -9.32 7.76
CA ALA A 182 2.32 -8.65 8.73
C ALA A 182 3.16 -8.01 9.85
N TYR A 183 2.98 -8.42 11.11
CA TYR A 183 3.66 -7.83 12.28
C TYR A 183 4.87 -8.63 12.78
N GLY A 184 5.28 -9.67 12.04
CA GLY A 184 6.47 -10.48 12.29
C GLY A 184 6.58 -11.03 13.71
N ASN A 185 7.81 -11.22 14.18
CA ASN A 185 8.11 -11.71 15.53
C ASN A 185 7.89 -10.67 16.64
N GLY A 186 7.62 -9.42 16.29
CA GLY A 186 7.32 -8.36 17.25
C GLY A 186 5.85 -8.34 17.68
N GLY A 187 4.93 -8.62 16.75
CA GLY A 187 3.50 -8.49 16.98
C GLY A 187 3.08 -7.05 17.29
N THR A 188 1.88 -6.90 17.86
CA THR A 188 1.35 -5.63 18.40
C THR A 188 0.66 -5.87 19.74
N VAL A 189 -0.07 -4.88 20.26
CA VAL A 189 -0.86 -5.04 21.50
C VAL A 189 -1.99 -6.07 21.32
N SER A 190 -2.62 -6.14 20.14
CA SER A 190 -3.76 -7.01 19.86
C SER A 190 -3.41 -8.25 19.04
N ILE A 191 -2.18 -8.33 18.53
CA ILE A 191 -1.71 -9.41 17.64
C ILE A 191 -0.44 -9.99 18.25
N GLY A 192 -0.42 -11.30 18.49
CA GLY A 192 0.76 -11.98 19.02
C GLY A 192 1.96 -11.96 18.06
N PRO A 193 3.16 -12.31 18.53
CA PRO A 193 4.31 -12.50 17.67
C PRO A 193 4.10 -13.71 16.75
N ASN A 194 4.52 -13.60 15.49
CA ASN A 194 4.47 -14.64 14.47
C ASN A 194 3.05 -15.17 14.20
N GLU A 195 2.04 -14.29 14.27
CA GLU A 195 0.66 -14.64 13.94
C GLU A 195 0.36 -14.37 12.45
N PRO A 196 0.00 -15.40 11.68
CA PRO A 196 -0.63 -15.19 10.37
C PRO A 196 -1.98 -14.52 10.54
N LEU A 197 -2.34 -13.67 9.58
CA LEU A 197 -3.55 -12.87 9.62
C LEU A 197 -4.44 -13.17 8.43
N LEU A 198 -5.74 -12.97 8.57
CA LEU A 198 -6.65 -12.87 7.44
C LEU A 198 -7.40 -11.54 7.46
N PHE A 199 -7.67 -11.00 6.28
CA PHE A 199 -8.38 -9.75 6.09
C PHE A 199 -9.49 -9.91 5.07
N PHE A 200 -10.71 -9.56 5.43
CA PHE A 200 -11.73 -9.23 4.44
C PHE A 200 -11.52 -7.79 4.01
N ILE A 201 -11.53 -7.53 2.70
CA ILE A 201 -11.31 -6.20 2.15
C ILE A 201 -12.38 -5.85 1.10
N ASN A 202 -12.71 -4.57 1.02
CA ASN A 202 -13.56 -4.00 -0.01
C ASN A 202 -13.01 -2.62 -0.42
N LEU A 203 -12.43 -2.55 -1.61
CA LEU A 203 -11.69 -1.41 -2.16
C LEU A 203 -12.64 -0.46 -2.89
N GLY A 204 -12.89 0.70 -2.30
CA GLY A 204 -13.80 1.71 -2.85
C GLY A 204 -13.16 2.57 -3.93
N LEU A 205 -12.02 3.18 -3.61
CA LEU A 205 -11.31 4.14 -4.47
C LEU A 205 -9.79 3.99 -4.30
N VAL A 206 -9.05 4.23 -5.38
CA VAL A 206 -7.60 4.41 -5.39
C VAL A 206 -7.28 5.86 -5.74
N GLU A 207 -6.36 6.46 -5.01
CA GLU A 207 -5.78 7.78 -5.28
C GLU A 207 -4.27 7.63 -5.46
N ARG A 208 -3.76 8.07 -6.62
CA ARG A 208 -2.33 8.02 -6.92
C ARG A 208 -1.58 8.95 -5.97
N ALA A 209 -0.47 8.47 -5.42
CA ALA A 209 0.31 9.23 -4.47
C ALA A 209 1.47 9.99 -5.14
N ASP A 210 1.59 11.24 -4.74
CA ASP A 210 2.68 12.19 -4.99
C ASP A 210 2.81 12.89 -3.62
N HIS A 211 3.72 12.37 -2.79
CA HIS A 211 3.70 12.66 -1.33
C HIS A 211 4.34 14.01 -0.99
N ASP A 212 5.27 14.46 -1.82
CA ASP A 212 6.08 15.67 -1.67
C ASP A 212 5.55 16.81 -2.60
N GLY A 213 4.79 16.47 -3.66
CA GLY A 213 4.04 17.40 -4.49
C GLY A 213 4.83 17.95 -5.68
N ASP A 214 5.80 17.20 -6.17
CA ASP A 214 6.68 17.57 -7.28
C ASP A 214 6.16 17.16 -8.67
N THR A 215 5.01 16.47 -8.75
CA THR A 215 4.37 15.90 -9.96
C THR A 215 4.98 14.61 -10.51
N LEU A 216 5.96 14.03 -9.84
CA LEU A 216 6.35 12.64 -10.00
C LEU A 216 5.51 11.80 -9.03
N LEU A 217 4.87 10.73 -9.54
CA LEU A 217 4.16 9.85 -8.61
C LEU A 217 5.17 9.03 -7.83
N SER A 218 4.95 8.85 -6.53
CA SER A 218 5.86 8.14 -5.61
C SER A 218 6.19 6.70 -6.00
N ILE A 219 5.41 6.08 -6.89
CA ILE A 219 5.76 4.77 -7.43
C ILE A 219 6.95 4.80 -8.41
N TYR A 220 7.25 5.95 -9.01
CA TYR A 220 8.36 6.14 -9.93
C TYR A 220 9.67 6.50 -9.23
N GLU A 221 9.62 6.66 -7.90
CA GLU A 221 10.76 6.90 -7.02
C GLU A 221 11.21 5.62 -6.30
N ASP A 222 10.65 4.46 -6.70
CA ASP A 222 11.17 3.11 -6.41
C ASP A 222 12.33 2.80 -7.38
N VAL A 223 13.48 3.45 -7.13
CA VAL A 223 14.61 3.55 -8.09
C VAL A 223 15.16 2.17 -8.44
N ASP A 224 15.30 1.29 -7.46
CA ASP A 224 15.82 -0.07 -7.68
C ASP A 224 14.74 -1.11 -8.01
N SER A 225 13.46 -0.70 -8.06
CA SER A 225 12.29 -1.55 -8.26
C SER A 225 12.12 -2.66 -7.21
N SER A 226 12.68 -2.49 -6.01
CA SER A 226 12.51 -3.38 -4.85
C SER A 226 11.08 -3.42 -4.33
N LYS A 227 10.23 -2.49 -4.78
CA LYS A 227 8.88 -2.25 -4.23
C LYS A 227 8.97 -1.72 -2.80
N ASN A 228 10.01 -1.00 -2.44
CA ASN A 228 10.15 -0.38 -1.12
C ASN A 228 10.73 1.03 -1.19
N VAL A 229 9.92 2.01 -1.56
CA VAL A 229 10.31 3.43 -1.64
C VAL A 229 10.92 4.04 -0.36
N ASN A 230 10.86 3.36 0.80
CA ASN A 230 11.48 3.86 2.03
C ASN A 230 12.99 3.60 2.10
N ASP A 231 13.56 2.76 1.24
CA ASP A 231 15.01 2.48 1.20
C ASP A 231 15.75 3.13 0.02
N ASP A 232 15.02 3.79 -0.89
CA ASP A 232 15.56 4.65 -1.93
C ASP A 232 15.81 6.06 -1.35
N ASN A 233 17.09 6.46 -1.35
CA ASN A 233 17.55 7.79 -0.97
C ASN A 233 18.83 8.11 -1.77
N THR A 234 18.70 8.98 -2.77
CA THR A 234 19.71 9.23 -3.79
C THR A 234 20.86 10.12 -3.27
N ASP A 235 20.56 11.21 -2.57
CA ASP A 235 21.58 12.13 -2.03
C ASP A 235 22.11 11.75 -0.62
N ASN A 236 21.50 10.74 0.00
CA ASN A 236 21.74 10.22 1.35
C ASN A 236 21.46 11.22 2.49
N ASP A 237 20.42 12.04 2.35
CA ASP A 237 19.94 12.95 3.39
C ASP A 237 19.05 12.27 4.48
N GLN A 238 18.04 12.96 5.03
CA GLN A 238 17.10 12.40 6.01
C GLN A 238 15.79 11.89 5.41
N LEU A 239 15.46 12.24 4.17
CA LEU A 239 14.22 11.91 3.51
C LEU A 239 14.48 10.85 2.44
N PRO A 240 13.64 9.80 2.32
CA PRO A 240 13.67 8.97 1.13
C PRO A 240 13.17 9.78 -0.08
N ASP A 241 13.56 9.39 -1.29
CA ASP A 241 13.31 10.15 -2.53
C ASP A 241 11.84 10.58 -2.62
N TYR A 242 10.90 9.64 -2.41
CA TYR A 242 9.46 9.92 -2.47
C TYR A 242 8.88 10.94 -1.47
N LEU A 243 9.68 11.42 -0.52
CA LEU A 243 9.35 12.48 0.44
C LEU A 243 10.27 13.69 0.34
N ASP A 244 11.30 13.62 -0.49
CA ASP A 244 12.19 14.72 -0.82
C ASP A 244 11.67 15.46 -2.06
N VAL A 245 12.04 16.73 -2.21
CA VAL A 245 11.62 17.57 -3.35
C VAL A 245 12.80 17.92 -4.27
N ASP A 246 13.99 17.41 -3.95
CA ASP A 246 15.32 17.68 -4.50
C ASP A 246 16.16 16.39 -4.31
N ASP A 247 15.72 15.30 -4.94
CA ASP A 247 16.15 13.92 -4.62
C ASP A 247 17.65 13.69 -4.79
N ASP A 248 18.30 14.42 -5.70
CA ASP A 248 19.74 14.33 -5.95
C ASP A 248 20.57 15.37 -5.18
N GLY A 249 19.91 16.27 -4.46
CA GLY A 249 20.48 17.27 -3.58
C GLY A 249 21.32 18.33 -4.29
N ASP A 250 21.07 18.58 -5.57
CA ASP A 250 21.82 19.55 -6.37
C ASP A 250 21.30 20.99 -6.24
N GLY A 251 20.10 21.15 -5.67
CA GLY A 251 19.46 22.43 -5.38
C GLY A 251 18.45 22.89 -6.44
N VAL A 252 18.21 22.08 -7.48
CA VAL A 252 17.06 22.19 -8.38
C VAL A 252 15.97 21.25 -7.89
N LEU A 253 14.71 21.70 -7.90
CA LEU A 253 13.63 20.84 -7.43
C LEU A 253 13.34 19.76 -8.47
N THR A 254 13.03 18.53 -8.04
CA THR A 254 12.64 17.41 -8.91
C THR A 254 11.60 17.84 -9.95
N ARG A 255 10.57 18.59 -9.53
CA ARG A 255 9.54 19.15 -10.44
C ARG A 255 10.08 19.99 -11.59
N ASP A 256 11.14 20.75 -11.33
CA ASP A 256 11.73 21.69 -12.30
C ASP A 256 12.66 20.96 -13.30
N GLU A 257 12.95 19.68 -13.07
CA GLU A 257 13.72 18.78 -13.93
C GLU A 257 12.82 17.86 -14.76
N LEU A 258 11.52 17.80 -14.44
CA LEU A 258 10.52 17.06 -15.20
C LEU A 258 9.91 17.90 -16.34
N VAL A 259 9.41 17.23 -17.37
CA VAL A 259 8.66 17.89 -18.46
C VAL A 259 7.16 17.62 -18.34
N GLN A 260 6.39 18.65 -18.00
CA GLN A 260 4.94 18.55 -17.88
C GLN A 260 4.21 18.78 -19.21
N THR A 261 3.27 17.88 -19.54
CA THR A 261 2.38 17.99 -20.71
C THR A 261 0.91 17.96 -20.28
N VAL A 262 0.07 18.77 -20.94
CA VAL A 262 -1.38 18.83 -20.69
C VAL A 262 -2.13 18.46 -21.96
N TYR A 263 -2.99 17.45 -21.85
CA TYR A 263 -3.92 17.04 -22.89
C TYR A 263 -5.34 17.50 -22.53
N VAL A 264 -6.09 17.97 -23.51
CA VAL A 264 -7.52 18.28 -23.36
C VAL A 264 -8.27 17.50 -24.42
N ILE A 265 -9.09 16.55 -23.98
CA ILE A 265 -9.89 15.67 -24.85
C ILE A 265 -11.38 15.81 -24.51
N SER A 266 -12.26 15.51 -25.47
CA SER A 266 -13.69 15.35 -25.18
C SER A 266 -13.97 13.94 -24.65
N PHE A 267 -15.15 13.72 -24.06
CA PHE A 267 -15.57 12.39 -23.57
C PHE A 267 -15.65 11.31 -24.65
N THR A 268 -15.69 11.70 -25.92
CA THR A 268 -15.77 10.78 -27.06
C THR A 268 -14.44 10.58 -27.80
N ASP A 269 -13.42 11.36 -27.46
CA ASP A 269 -12.12 11.24 -28.07
C ASP A 269 -11.37 10.02 -27.54
N GLU A 270 -10.41 9.52 -28.33
CA GLU A 270 -9.46 8.52 -27.86
C GLU A 270 -8.52 9.15 -26.81
N GLU A 271 -8.16 8.38 -25.77
CA GLU A 271 -7.16 8.77 -24.78
C GLU A 271 -5.80 9.04 -25.46
N PRO A 272 -5.00 10.02 -25.00
CA PRO A 272 -3.70 10.30 -25.57
C PRO A 272 -2.75 9.10 -25.40
N VAL A 273 -1.94 8.85 -26.43
CA VAL A 273 -0.84 7.89 -26.33
C VAL A 273 0.34 8.61 -25.68
N LEU A 274 0.66 8.23 -24.45
CA LEU A 274 1.79 8.79 -23.71
C LEU A 274 3.12 8.34 -24.31
N GLY A 275 4.10 9.24 -24.29
CA GLY A 275 5.49 8.99 -24.68
C GLY A 275 6.23 8.03 -23.75
N ALA A 276 7.48 7.72 -24.10
CA ALA A 276 8.35 6.98 -23.20
C ALA A 276 8.61 7.82 -21.94
N ASN A 277 8.54 7.18 -20.76
CA ASN A 277 8.72 7.81 -19.45
C ASN A 277 7.74 8.97 -19.16
N GLU A 278 6.63 9.05 -19.91
CA GLU A 278 5.55 9.99 -19.66
C GLU A 278 4.43 9.29 -18.89
N PHE A 279 4.03 9.86 -17.77
CA PHE A 279 3.07 9.29 -16.85
C PHE A 279 1.99 10.30 -16.51
N GLU A 280 0.74 9.84 -16.46
CA GLU A 280 -0.34 10.65 -15.93
C GLU A 280 -0.30 10.67 -14.40
N TYR A 281 -0.27 11.86 -13.83
CA TYR A 281 -0.34 12.06 -12.38
C TYR A 281 -1.68 12.66 -11.93
N TYR A 282 -2.43 13.30 -12.83
CA TYR A 282 -3.70 13.93 -12.47
C TYR A 282 -4.65 14.10 -13.67
N ARG A 283 -5.97 14.00 -13.43
CA ARG A 283 -6.99 14.33 -14.43
C ARG A 283 -8.20 15.03 -13.84
N ILE A 284 -8.83 15.90 -14.63
CA ILE A 284 -10.07 16.62 -14.29
C ILE A 284 -11.14 16.30 -15.34
N ARG A 285 -12.33 15.86 -14.91
CA ARG A 285 -13.53 15.78 -15.76
C ARG A 285 -14.41 17.01 -15.56
N ASP A 286 -14.73 17.70 -16.64
CA ASP A 286 -15.72 18.77 -16.68
C ASP A 286 -16.98 18.27 -17.41
N GLU A 287 -18.01 17.94 -16.63
CA GLU A 287 -19.30 17.45 -17.16
C GLU A 287 -20.08 18.51 -17.94
N GLN A 288 -19.83 19.80 -17.71
CA GLN A 288 -20.52 20.87 -18.45
C GLN A 288 -19.88 21.13 -19.80
N ALA A 289 -18.56 21.07 -19.85
CA ALA A 289 -17.79 21.20 -21.08
C ALA A 289 -17.68 19.88 -21.86
N GLU A 290 -18.04 18.75 -21.26
CA GLU A 290 -17.84 17.38 -21.78
C GLU A 290 -16.37 17.11 -22.13
N THR A 291 -15.45 17.66 -21.32
CA THR A 291 -13.99 17.54 -21.52
C THR A 291 -13.29 16.87 -20.35
N ILE A 292 -12.18 16.20 -20.66
CA ILE A 292 -11.20 15.67 -19.72
C ILE A 292 -9.89 16.44 -19.95
N THR A 293 -9.36 17.04 -18.89
CA THR A 293 -8.00 17.59 -18.87
C THR A 293 -7.10 16.59 -18.18
N ILE A 294 -6.05 16.14 -18.85
CA ILE A 294 -5.09 15.14 -18.37
C ILE A 294 -3.74 15.81 -18.22
N TYR A 295 -3.15 15.69 -17.03
CA TYR A 295 -1.85 16.21 -16.67
C TYR A 295 -0.86 15.08 -16.57
N THR A 296 0.27 15.25 -17.26
CA THR A 296 1.31 14.24 -17.38
C THR A 296 2.66 14.85 -17.08
N THR A 297 3.56 14.02 -16.57
CA THR A 297 4.96 14.35 -16.29
C THR A 297 5.83 13.38 -17.08
N THR A 298 6.89 13.89 -17.70
CA THR A 298 7.89 13.09 -18.41
C THR A 298 9.21 13.17 -17.67
N VAL A 299 9.75 12.01 -17.29
CA VAL A 299 11.11 11.88 -16.76
C VAL A 299 12.10 11.97 -17.92
N VAL A 300 13.06 12.89 -17.81
CA VAL A 300 14.08 13.17 -18.82
C VAL A 300 15.47 12.73 -18.36
N ASP A 301 16.34 12.49 -19.33
CA ASP A 301 17.77 12.24 -19.18
C ASP A 301 18.47 13.12 -20.24
N SER A 302 18.80 14.34 -19.84
CA SER A 302 19.30 15.41 -20.71
C SER A 302 20.72 15.14 -21.20
N ASN A 303 21.53 14.44 -20.42
CA ASN A 303 22.93 14.14 -20.77
C ASN A 303 23.11 12.76 -21.45
N ASN A 304 22.05 11.93 -21.50
CA ASN A 304 21.98 10.56 -22.03
C ASN A 304 22.97 9.59 -21.36
N ASP A 305 23.19 9.72 -20.05
CA ASP A 305 24.06 8.81 -19.30
C ASP A 305 23.33 7.61 -18.69
N GLY A 306 21.99 7.61 -18.75
CA GLY A 306 21.12 6.56 -18.24
C GLY A 306 20.56 6.84 -16.84
N THR A 307 20.94 7.94 -16.20
CA THR A 307 20.36 8.43 -14.95
C THR A 307 19.33 9.51 -15.29
N PRO A 308 18.10 9.43 -14.75
CA PRO A 308 17.15 10.52 -14.85
C PRO A 308 17.70 11.84 -14.28
N ASP A 309 17.30 12.97 -14.86
CA ASP A 309 17.78 14.30 -14.44
C ASP A 309 17.54 14.53 -12.94
N TYR A 310 16.36 14.16 -12.43
CA TYR A 310 16.02 14.29 -11.01
C TYR A 310 16.82 13.40 -10.04
N LEU A 311 17.63 12.49 -10.57
CA LEU A 311 18.53 11.62 -9.82
C LEU A 311 20.01 11.88 -10.18
N ASP A 312 20.30 12.89 -11.02
CA ASP A 312 21.65 13.19 -11.51
C ASP A 312 22.06 14.65 -11.23
N PRO A 313 22.93 14.85 -10.22
CA PRO A 313 23.33 16.19 -9.78
C PRO A 313 24.29 16.90 -10.75
N ASN A 314 24.46 16.37 -11.96
CA ASN A 314 25.32 16.90 -13.02
C ASN A 314 24.54 17.36 -14.26
N THR A 315 23.22 17.44 -14.21
CA THR A 315 22.37 17.83 -15.35
C THR A 315 22.10 19.33 -15.45
N ASN A 316 22.44 20.08 -14.39
CA ASN A 316 22.21 21.53 -14.24
C ASN A 316 23.40 22.47 -14.61
#